data_AF-A0AAW9EBN2-F1
#
_entry.id   AF-A0AAW9EBN2-F1
#
_cell.length_a   1.000
_cell.length_b   1.000
_cell.length_c   1.000
_cell.angle_alpha   90.00
_cell.angle_beta   90.00
_cell.angle_gamma   90.00
#
_symmetry.space_group_name_H-M   'P 1'
#
loop_
_entity.id
_entity.type
_entity.pdbx_description
1 polymer ?
#
loop_
_entity_poly.entity_id
_entity_poly.type
_entity_poly.pdbx_seq_one_letter_code
_entity_poly.pdbx_strand_id
1 'polypeptide(L)'
;ELHKLGVNIQCFDVGGGLGVDYEGTRSQSDCSVNYGLNEYANNIIWAIGDACEENGLPHPTVITESGRAVTAHHTVLVSNIIGVERNEYTVPT
;
A
#
# COMPACT_ATOMS: atom_id res chain seq x y z
N GLU A 1 22.38 -15.62 5.30
CA GLU A 1 23.31 -16.14 4.27
C GLU A 1 24.35 -15.15 3.77
N LEU A 2 23.99 -14.05 3.10
CA LEU A 2 24.98 -13.08 2.57
C LEU A 2 25.93 -12.51 3.64
N HIS A 3 25.43 -12.31 4.85
CA HIS A 3 26.27 -11.91 5.99
C HIS A 3 27.35 -12.96 6.33
N LYS A 4 27.05 -14.26 6.21
CA LYS A 4 28.02 -15.36 6.42
C LYS A 4 29.12 -15.36 5.36
N LEU A 5 28.85 -14.81 4.18
CA LEU A 5 29.84 -14.60 3.12
C LEU A 5 30.69 -13.33 3.33
N GLY A 6 30.54 -12.65 4.48
CA GLY A 6 31.29 -11.45 4.83
C GLY A 6 30.72 -10.14 4.27
N VAL A 7 29.51 -10.18 3.69
CA VAL A 7 28.86 -8.97 3.17
C VAL A 7 28.24 -8.18 4.32
N ASN A 8 28.67 -6.92 4.47
CA ASN A 8 28.10 -6.01 5.45
C ASN A 8 26.82 -5.35 4.90
N ILE A 9 25.68 -6.01 5.08
CA ILE A 9 24.37 -5.49 4.68
C ILE A 9 23.87 -4.53 5.76
N GLN A 10 23.69 -3.27 5.39
CA GLN A 10 23.18 -2.22 6.29
C GLN A 10 21.74 -1.80 5.98
N CYS A 11 21.28 -2.08 4.76
CA CYS A 11 19.96 -1.71 4.28
C CYS A 11 19.23 -2.94 3.75
N PHE A 12 17.93 -3.02 4.04
CA PHE A 12 17.03 -4.04 3.53
C PHE A 12 15.85 -3.34 2.84
N ASP A 13 15.76 -3.50 1.52
CA ASP A 13 14.67 -2.91 0.74
C ASP A 13 13.54 -3.92 0.55
N VAL A 14 12.33 -3.56 0.99
CA VAL A 14 11.13 -4.39 0.81
C VAL A 14 10.37 -4.07 -0.49
N GLY A 15 10.82 -3.06 -1.24
CA GLY A 15 10.17 -2.57 -2.44
C GLY A 15 8.84 -1.88 -2.14
N GLY A 16 7.96 -1.85 -3.16
CA GLY A 16 6.62 -1.29 -3.05
C GLY A 16 5.60 -2.28 -2.45
N GLY A 17 4.34 -2.17 -2.88
CA GLY A 17 3.29 -3.12 -2.49
C GLY A 17 2.41 -2.67 -1.33
N LEU A 18 2.72 -1.54 -0.67
CA LEU A 18 1.76 -0.84 0.20
C LEU A 18 0.57 -0.36 -0.65
N GLY A 19 -0.57 -1.02 -0.49
CA GLY A 19 -1.76 -0.76 -1.27
C GLY A 19 -2.57 0.43 -0.75
N VAL A 20 -3.57 0.80 -1.55
CA VAL A 20 -4.46 1.94 -1.30
C VAL A 20 -5.89 1.43 -1.36
N ASP A 21 -6.71 1.81 -0.39
CA ASP A 21 -8.12 1.49 -0.36
C ASP A 21 -8.91 2.48 -1.22
N TYR A 22 -9.15 2.14 -2.49
CA TYR A 22 -9.89 3.01 -3.42
C TYR A 22 -11.41 2.91 -3.25
N GLU A 23 -11.89 1.81 -2.65
CA GLU A 23 -13.32 1.55 -2.48
C GLU A 23 -13.84 1.93 -1.07
N GLY A 24 -12.93 2.10 -0.10
CA GLY A 24 -13.26 2.35 1.31
C GLY A 24 -13.80 1.12 2.03
N THR A 25 -13.72 -0.06 1.42
CA THR A 25 -14.33 -1.29 1.93
C THR A 25 -13.39 -2.08 2.85
N ARG A 26 -12.10 -1.74 2.88
CA ARG A 26 -11.05 -2.50 3.57
C ARG A 26 -11.11 -4.01 3.33
N SER A 27 -11.47 -4.40 2.11
CA SER A 27 -11.61 -5.79 1.71
C SER A 27 -10.38 -6.27 0.93
N GLN A 28 -10.24 -7.59 0.79
CA GLN A 28 -9.25 -8.23 -0.06
C GLN A 28 -9.76 -8.30 -1.52
N SER A 29 -10.09 -7.13 -2.08
CA SER A 29 -10.47 -6.96 -3.50
C SER A 29 -9.31 -6.37 -4.29
N ASP A 30 -9.35 -6.47 -5.62
CA ASP A 30 -8.30 -5.92 -6.50
C ASP A 30 -8.15 -4.38 -6.38
N CYS A 31 -9.18 -3.70 -5.85
CA CYS A 31 -9.25 -2.24 -5.69
C CYS A 31 -9.13 -1.78 -4.23
N SER A 32 -8.85 -2.67 -3.28
CA SER A 32 -8.81 -2.38 -1.85
C SER A 32 -7.64 -3.08 -1.16
N VAL A 33 -7.40 -2.73 0.12
CA VAL A 33 -6.49 -3.44 1.02
C VAL A 33 -7.22 -3.84 2.29
N ASN A 34 -6.90 -5.00 2.85
CA ASN A 34 -7.48 -5.48 4.11
C ASN A 34 -6.61 -5.20 5.34
N TYR A 35 -5.55 -4.41 5.20
CA TYR A 35 -4.61 -4.07 6.26
C TYR A 35 -4.41 -2.56 6.37
N GLY A 36 -4.02 -2.11 7.57
CA GLY A 36 -3.63 -0.72 7.81
C GLY A 36 -2.15 -0.45 7.57
N LEU A 37 -1.76 0.83 7.48
CA LEU A 37 -0.34 1.24 7.37
C LEU A 37 0.51 0.70 8.53
N ASN A 38 0.00 0.77 9.76
CA ASN A 38 0.70 0.26 10.93
C ASN A 38 0.85 -1.27 10.90
N GLU A 39 -0.16 -1.98 10.38
CA GLU A 39 -0.11 -3.44 10.26
C GLU A 39 0.92 -3.86 9.21
N TYR A 40 0.96 -3.18 8.05
CA TYR A 40 2.00 -3.37 7.04
C TYR A 40 3.40 -3.16 7.63
N ALA A 41 3.61 -2.04 8.34
CA ALA A 41 4.90 -1.72 8.95
C ALA A 41 5.29 -2.76 10.02
N ASN A 42 4.35 -3.13 10.90
CA ASN A 42 4.59 -4.10 11.95
C ASN A 42 4.97 -5.47 11.37
N ASN A 43 4.25 -5.94 10.36
CA ASN A 43 4.53 -7.25 9.75
C ASN A 43 5.93 -7.32 9.16
N ILE A 44 6.39 -6.25 8.50
CA ILE A 44 7.75 -6.17 7.95
C ILE A 44 8.80 -6.15 9.05
N ILE A 45 8.64 -5.26 10.05
CA ILE A 45 9.62 -5.10 11.12
C ILE A 45 9.73 -6.36 11.97
N TRP A 46 8.60 -7.00 12.29
CA TRP A 46 8.60 -8.27 13.02
C TRP A 46 9.29 -9.38 12.23
N ALA A 47 8.96 -9.57 10.96
CA ALA A 47 9.57 -10.63 10.16
C ALA A 47 11.08 -10.45 10.00
N ILE A 48 11.55 -9.21 9.80
CA ILE A 48 12.99 -8.92 9.69
C ILE A 48 13.67 -9.03 11.06
N GLY A 49 13.04 -8.52 12.12
CA GLY A 49 13.57 -8.53 13.48
C GLY A 49 13.78 -9.95 14.00
N ASP A 50 12.76 -10.80 13.89
CA ASP A 50 12.79 -12.20 14.32
C ASP A 50 13.92 -12.97 13.61
N ALA A 51 14.01 -12.84 12.27
CA ALA A 51 15.08 -13.45 11.50
C ALA A 51 16.48 -12.93 11.88
N CYS A 52 16.61 -11.66 12.26
CA CYS A 52 17.88 -11.10 12.74
C CYS A 52 18.26 -11.65 14.11
N GLU A 53 17.31 -11.71 15.05
CA GLU A 53 17.53 -12.24 16.40
C GLU A 53 17.91 -13.73 16.38
N GLU A 54 17.19 -14.55 15.61
CA GLU A 54 17.47 -15.98 15.45
C GLU A 54 18.90 -16.26 14.93
N ASN A 55 19.42 -15.36 14.11
CA ASN A 55 20.72 -15.51 13.46
C ASN A 55 21.83 -14.65 14.10
N GLY A 56 21.52 -13.92 15.19
CA GLY A 56 22.46 -13.01 15.85
C GLY A 56 22.98 -11.90 14.92
N LEU A 57 22.16 -11.44 13.99
CA LEU A 57 22.51 -10.42 13.00
C LEU A 57 22.15 -9.02 13.52
N PRO A 58 22.91 -7.98 13.12
CA PRO A 58 22.52 -6.61 13.38
C PRO A 58 21.25 -6.25 12.60
N HIS A 59 20.36 -5.47 13.21
CA HIS A 59 19.17 -4.98 12.53
C HIS A 59 19.55 -4.01 11.40
N PRO A 60 19.11 -4.25 10.16
CA PRO A 60 19.35 -3.34 9.05
C PRO A 60 18.39 -2.14 9.09
N THR A 61 18.74 -1.07 8.38
CA THR A 61 17.79 -0.01 8.01
C THR A 61 16.81 -0.56 6.97
N VAL A 62 15.51 -0.46 7.24
CA VAL A 62 14.47 -0.93 6.31
C VAL A 62 14.05 0.21 5.39
N ILE A 63 14.00 -0.06 4.09
CA ILE A 63 13.56 0.87 3.04
C ILE A 63 12.32 0.30 2.37
N THR A 64 11.36 1.17 2.03
CA THR A 64 10.17 0.82 1.25
C THR A 64 10.00 1.79 0.08
N GLU A 65 9.69 1.25 -1.09
CA GLU A 65 9.49 1.97 -2.36
C GLU A 65 7.98 2.16 -2.63
N SER A 66 7.23 2.58 -1.61
CA SER A 66 5.76 2.65 -1.60
C SER A 66 5.18 3.84 -2.38
N GLY A 67 5.54 3.99 -3.65
CA GLY A 67 5.16 5.14 -4.48
C GLY A 67 3.65 5.37 -4.58
N ARG A 68 2.87 4.32 -4.85
CA ARG A 68 1.40 4.40 -4.98
C ARG A 68 0.73 4.95 -3.73
N ALA A 69 1.16 4.48 -2.55
CA ALA A 69 0.59 4.92 -1.29
C ALA A 69 0.81 6.43 -1.05
N VAL A 70 1.98 6.94 -1.46
CA VAL A 70 2.32 8.36 -1.36
C VAL A 70 1.56 9.20 -2.39
N THR A 71 1.39 8.70 -3.62
CA THR A 71 0.86 9.50 -4.73
C THR A 71 -0.63 9.29 -5.02
N ALA A 72 -1.33 8.32 -4.44
CA ALA A 72 -2.71 8.07 -4.83
C ALA A 72 -3.67 9.23 -4.51
N HIS A 73 -3.46 9.91 -3.38
CA HIS A 73 -4.41 10.89 -2.85
C HIS A 73 -4.08 12.36 -3.17
N HIS A 74 -2.96 12.63 -3.85
CA HIS A 74 -2.47 14.00 -4.03
C HIS A 74 -3.13 14.78 -5.18
N THR A 75 -3.94 14.12 -6.02
CA THR A 75 -4.56 14.73 -7.21
C THR A 75 -6.03 14.38 -7.30
N VAL A 76 -6.85 15.38 -7.68
CA VAL A 76 -8.29 15.23 -7.93
C VAL A 76 -8.62 15.81 -9.30
N LEU A 77 -9.37 15.07 -10.12
CA LEU A 77 -9.92 15.56 -11.38
C LEU A 77 -11.34 16.09 -11.17
N VAL A 78 -11.58 17.34 -11.56
CA VAL A 78 -12.88 18.02 -11.42
C VAL A 78 -13.42 18.40 -12.79
N SER A 79 -14.70 18.11 -13.04
CA SER A 79 -15.39 18.48 -14.29
C SER A 79 -16.88 18.77 -14.05
N ASN A 80 -17.47 19.59 -14.92
CA ASN A 80 -18.89 19.94 -14.86
C ASN A 80 -19.75 18.92 -15.62
N ILE A 81 -21.01 18.74 -15.18
CA ILE A 81 -22.02 18.01 -15.95
C ILE A 81 -22.55 18.96 -17.05
N ILE A 82 -22.28 18.62 -18.31
CA ILE A 82 -22.65 19.46 -19.46
C ILE A 82 -24.02 19.14 -20.08
N GLY A 83 -24.66 18.05 -19.65
CA GLY A 83 -25.96 17.61 -20.14
C GLY A 83 -26.50 16.45 -19.31
N VAL A 84 -27.82 16.32 -19.24
CA VAL A 84 -28.50 15.21 -18.56
C VAL A 84 -29.72 14.82 -19.40
N GLU A 85 -29.75 13.59 -19.90
CA GLU A 85 -30.95 13.01 -20.49
C GLU A 85 -31.84 12.46 -19.37
N ARG A 86 -33.08 12.94 -19.28
CA ARG A 86 -34.09 12.43 -18.35
C ARG A 86 -35.31 11.99 -19.14
N ASN A 87 -35.82 10.81 -18.84
CA ASN A 87 -37.06 10.36 -19.44
C ASN A 87 -38.24 11.06 -18.75
N GLU A 88 -38.78 12.10 -19.38
CA GLU A 88 -40.00 12.75 -18.92
C GLU A 88 -41.21 11.88 -19.30
N TYR A 89 -41.57 10.93 -18.44
CA TYR A 89 -42.84 10.22 -18.59
C TYR A 89 -43.98 11.18 -18.23
N THR A 90 -44.55 11.85 -19.22
CA THR A 90 -45.79 12.60 -19.06
C THR A 90 -46.96 11.62 -19.18
N VAL A 91 -47.76 11.47 -18.11
CA VAL A 91 -49.04 10.73 -18.20
C VAL A 91 -49.94 11.51 -19.17
N PRO A 92 -50.52 10.87 -20.21
CA PRO A 92 -51.47 11.55 -21.07
C PRO A 92 -52.70 11.98 -20.26
N THR A 93 -53.01 13.27 -20.28
CA THR A 93 -54.28 13.84 -19.78
C THR A 93 -55.45 13.49 -20.67
#